data_AF-A0A842AFW0-F1
#
_entry.id   AF-A0A842AFW0-F1
#
_cell.length_a   1.000
_cell.length_b   1.000
_cell.length_c   1.000
_cell.angle_alpha   90.00
_cell.angle_beta   90.00
_cell.angle_gamma   90.00
#
_symmetry.space_group_name_H-M   'P 1'
#
loop_
_entity.id
_entity.type
_entity.pdbx_description
1 polymer ?
#
loop_
_entity_poly.entity_id
_entity_poly.type
_entity_poly.pdbx_seq_one_letter_code
_entity_poly.pdbx_strand_id
1 'polypeptide(L)'
;MRYSDINPAFDPLLTNITTAQPHAIGVFAPETEIYVSRNNEARQVVMTDVGGLFECDFDFLLVSDVVNFYVKNGTDYDVFLAEQIRE
;
A
#
# COMPACT_ATOMS: atom_id res chain seq x y z
N MET A 1 7.65 2.92 -21.21
CA MET A 1 8.38 1.69 -20.82
C MET A 1 7.45 0.90 -19.92
N ARG A 2 7.10 -0.34 -20.29
CA ARG A 2 6.33 -1.23 -19.41
C ARG A 2 7.31 -1.74 -18.37
N TYR A 3 7.08 -1.44 -17.10
CA TYR A 3 7.82 -2.11 -16.02
C TYR A 3 7.38 -3.58 -16.02
N SER A 4 8.11 -4.39 -16.78
CA SER A 4 8.11 -5.84 -16.62
C SER A 4 8.82 -6.13 -15.29
N ASP A 5 8.32 -7.13 -14.56
CA ASP A 5 9.03 -7.84 -13.47
C ASP A 5 8.67 -7.49 -12.02
N ILE A 6 7.47 -6.99 -11.72
CA ILE A 6 6.90 -7.27 -10.38
C ILE A 6 6.34 -8.69 -10.44
N ASN A 7 7.09 -9.63 -9.87
CA ASN A 7 6.65 -11.01 -9.64
C ASN A 7 5.31 -10.97 -8.88
N PRO A 8 4.23 -11.59 -9.38
CA PRO A 8 2.94 -11.61 -8.69
C PRO A 8 2.95 -12.33 -7.33
N ALA A 9 4.08 -12.95 -6.95
CA ALA A 9 4.33 -13.50 -5.62
C ALA A 9 5.17 -12.59 -4.71
N PHE A 10 5.53 -11.37 -5.15
CA PHE A 10 6.21 -10.39 -4.31
C PHE A 10 5.16 -9.69 -3.44
N ASP A 11 5.20 -9.96 -2.14
CA ASP A 11 4.51 -9.13 -1.17
C ASP A 11 5.23 -7.78 -1.11
N PRO A 12 4.58 -6.67 -1.54
CA PRO A 12 5.21 -5.37 -1.47
C PRO A 12 5.30 -4.86 -0.02
N LEU A 13 4.64 -5.50 0.94
CA LEU A 13 4.81 -5.20 2.36
C LEU A 13 6.03 -5.95 2.92
N LEU A 14 6.85 -5.22 3.67
CA LEU A 14 7.95 -5.78 4.45
C LEU A 14 7.47 -6.29 5.81
N THR A 15 6.33 -5.80 6.29
CA THR A 15 5.74 -6.13 7.59
C THR A 15 4.24 -6.30 7.49
N ASN A 16 3.69 -7.28 8.21
CA ASN A 16 2.25 -7.45 8.33
C ASN A 16 1.62 -6.26 9.06
N ILE A 17 0.48 -5.82 8.56
CA ILE A 17 -0.34 -4.78 9.19
C ILE A 17 -1.31 -5.48 10.15
N THR A 18 -1.30 -5.10 11.42
CA THR A 18 -2.16 -5.71 12.45
C THR A 18 -2.89 -4.64 13.26
N THR A 19 -3.90 -5.03 14.04
CA THR A 19 -4.59 -4.09 14.95
C THR A 19 -3.68 -3.58 16.07
N ALA A 20 -2.67 -4.37 16.48
CA ALA A 20 -1.69 -3.99 17.49
C ALA A 20 -0.52 -3.15 16.91
N GLN A 21 -0.24 -3.30 15.62
CA GLN A 21 0.77 -2.55 14.87
C GLN A 21 0.13 -2.02 13.58
N PRO A 22 -0.66 -0.93 13.67
CA PRO A 22 -1.40 -0.37 12.55
C PRO A 22 -0.49 0.51 11.69
N HIS A 23 0.59 -0.08 11.20
CA HIS A 23 1.64 0.58 10.44
C HIS A 23 2.03 -0.31 9.25
N ALA A 24 2.11 0.28 8.06
CA ALA A 24 2.53 -0.40 6.85
C ALA A 24 3.89 0.11 6.41
N ILE A 25 4.84 -0.81 6.23
CA ILE A 25 6.12 -0.57 5.59
C ILE A 25 6.16 -1.43 4.34
N GLY A 26 6.47 -0.82 3.20
CA GLY A 26 6.57 -1.55 1.94
C GLY A 26 7.52 -0.92 0.94
N VAL A 27 7.68 -1.61 -0.18
CA VAL A 27 8.54 -1.17 -1.28
C VAL A 27 7.76 -1.17 -2.58
N PHE A 28 7.97 -0.13 -3.37
CA PHE A 28 7.47 0.01 -4.72
C PHE A 28 8.53 0.69 -5.61
N ALA A 29 8.15 1.19 -6.78
CA ALA A 29 9.03 2.01 -7.61
C ALA A 29 9.48 3.29 -6.87
N PRO A 30 10.74 3.75 -7.04
CA PRO A 30 11.23 5.00 -6.48
C PRO A 30 10.42 6.22 -6.91
N GLU A 31 10.42 7.25 -6.06
CA GLU A 31 9.84 8.58 -6.34
C GLU A 31 8.41 8.52 -6.92
N THR A 32 7.58 7.64 -6.39
CA THR A 32 6.23 7.32 -6.87
C THR A 32 5.19 7.64 -5.81
N GLU A 33 4.08 8.26 -6.24
CA GLU A 33 2.91 8.47 -5.39
C GLU A 33 2.11 7.17 -5.26
N ILE A 34 2.08 6.64 -4.04
CA ILE A 34 1.20 5.56 -3.63
C ILE A 34 -0.01 6.17 -2.93
N TYR A 35 -1.17 5.67 -3.27
CA TYR A 35 -2.42 6.05 -2.63
C TYR A 35 -2.86 4.90 -1.74
N VAL A 36 -3.25 5.18 -0.51
CA VAL A 36 -3.63 4.16 0.47
C VAL A 36 -5.03 4.47 0.99
N SER A 37 -5.92 3.49 1.05
CA SER A 37 -7.22 3.64 1.72
C SER A 37 -7.56 2.44 2.57
N ARG A 38 -8.20 2.71 3.70
CA ARG A 38 -8.88 1.70 4.50
C ARG A 38 -10.31 1.56 4.01
N ASN A 39 -10.72 0.35 3.63
CA ASN A 39 -12.03 0.04 3.05
C ASN A 39 -12.36 1.00 1.89
N ASN A 40 -13.47 1.74 2.01
CA ASN A 40 -13.95 2.73 1.04
C ASN A 40 -13.73 4.18 1.51
N GLU A 41 -12.80 4.41 2.43
CA GLU A 41 -12.49 5.75 2.95
C GLU A 41 -11.69 6.58 1.95
N ALA A 42 -11.47 7.86 2.29
CA ALA A 42 -10.63 8.74 1.51
C ALA A 42 -9.21 8.17 1.39
N ARG A 43 -8.65 8.27 0.18
CA ARG A 43 -7.26 7.87 -0.07
C ARG A 43 -6.31 8.90 0.54
N GLN A 44 -5.31 8.41 1.25
CA GLN A 44 -4.14 9.17 1.66
C GLN A 44 -3.04 8.98 0.61
N VAL A 45 -2.18 9.99 0.44
CA VAL A 45 -1.06 9.93 -0.51
C VAL A 45 0.23 9.77 0.28
N VAL A 46 1.04 8.81 -0.13
CA VAL A 46 2.36 8.51 0.42
C VAL A 46 3.35 8.51 -0.75
N MET A 47 4.44 9.25 -0.62
CA MET A 47 5.50 9.28 -1.63
C MET A 47 6.56 8.24 -1.28
N THR A 48 6.96 7.40 -2.22
CA THR A 48 8.12 6.54 -2.03
C THR A 48 9.43 7.34 -2.07
N ASP A 49 10.41 6.91 -1.28
CA ASP A 49 11.73 7.52 -1.29
C ASP A 49 12.55 7.13 -2.55
N VAL A 50 13.82 7.56 -2.59
CA VAL A 50 14.76 7.27 -3.68
C VAL A 50 15.04 5.76 -3.83
N GLY A 51 14.84 4.99 -2.76
CA GLY A 51 14.94 3.52 -2.74
C GLY A 51 13.63 2.80 -3.08
N GLY A 52 12.52 3.52 -3.19
CA GLY A 52 11.19 2.94 -3.38
C GLY A 52 10.47 2.57 -2.08
N LEU A 53 11.02 2.91 -0.91
CA LEU A 53 10.41 2.63 0.39
C LEU A 53 9.23 3.58 0.65
N PHE A 54 8.14 3.06 1.20
CA PHE A 54 7.04 3.86 1.73
C PHE A 54 6.64 3.38 3.12
N GLU A 55 6.14 4.31 3.92
CA GLU A 55 5.64 4.08 5.28
C GLU A 55 4.29 4.80 5.46
N CYS A 56 3.33 4.13 6.11
CA CYS A 56 2.01 4.69 6.35
C CYS A 56 1.46 4.22 7.69
N ASP A 57 1.05 5.17 8.53
CA ASP A 57 0.38 4.93 9.80
C ASP A 57 -1.14 4.96 9.65
N PHE A 58 -1.83 4.09 10.38
CA PHE A 58 -3.29 4.09 10.51
C PHE A 58 -3.68 4.37 11.96
N ASP A 59 -4.55 5.36 12.18
CA ASP A 59 -5.00 5.72 13.54
C ASP A 59 -5.77 4.59 14.25
N PHE A 60 -6.50 3.78 13.47
CA PHE A 60 -7.31 2.69 13.98
C PHE A 60 -7.51 1.63 12.89
N LEU A 61 -7.34 0.34 13.23
CA LEU A 61 -7.66 -0.79 12.35
C LEU A 61 -8.49 -1.81 13.12
N LEU A 62 -9.47 -2.38 12.44
CA LEU A 62 -10.28 -3.49 12.93
C LEU A 62 -9.94 -4.76 12.17
N VAL A 63 -10.08 -5.91 12.84
CA VAL A 63 -10.06 -7.20 12.15
C VAL A 63 -11.14 -7.22 11.08
N SER A 64 -10.79 -7.71 9.89
CA SER A 64 -11.56 -7.69 8.64
C SER A 64 -11.56 -6.38 7.86
N ASP A 65 -10.95 -5.30 8.35
CA ASP A 65 -10.69 -4.12 7.51
C ASP A 65 -9.80 -4.52 6.32
N VAL A 66 -10.04 -3.90 5.17
CA VAL A 66 -9.23 -4.09 3.96
C VAL A 66 -8.45 -2.82 3.68
N VAL A 67 -7.14 -2.88 3.77
CA VAL A 67 -6.25 -1.78 3.37
C VAL A 67 -5.88 -1.99 1.90
N ASN A 68 -6.22 -1.01 1.07
CA ASN A 68 -5.95 -1.04 -0.36
C ASN A 68 -4.83 -0.05 -0.68
N PHE A 69 -3.88 -0.50 -1.49
CA PHE A 69 -2.78 0.30 -2.01
C PHE A 69 -2.94 0.43 -3.52
N TYR A 70 -2.89 1.67 -3.99
CA TYR A 70 -3.13 2.04 -5.37
C TYR A 70 -1.94 2.81 -5.93
N VAL A 71 -1.78 2.69 -7.24
CA VAL A 71 -0.98 3.59 -8.04
C VAL A 71 -1.88 4.30 -9.04
N LYS A 72 -1.58 5.58 -9.29
CA LYS A 72 -2.34 6.35 -10.27
C LYS A 72 -1.80 6.08 -11.67
N ASN A 73 -2.66 5.61 -12.55
CA ASN A 73 -2.34 5.32 -13.93
C ASN A 73 -3.22 6.19 -14.85
N GLY A 74 -2.72 7.38 -15.18
CA GLY A 74 -3.50 8.39 -15.90
C GLY A 74 -4.65 8.93 -15.04
N THR A 75 -5.89 8.63 -15.42
CA THR A 75 -7.11 9.00 -14.67
C THR A 75 -7.54 7.95 -13.66
N ASP A 76 -7.03 6.73 -13.79
CA ASP A 76 -7.48 5.58 -13.02
C ASP A 76 -6.54 5.29 -11.84
N TYR A 77 -7.05 4.54 -10.86
CA TYR A 77 -6.30 4.08 -9.69
C TYR A 77 -6.28 2.56 -9.70
N ASP A 78 -5.13 1.99 -10.04
CA ASP A 78 -4.93 0.56 -10.10
C ASP A 78 -4.53 0.04 -8.73
N VAL A 79 -5.29 -0.92 -8.19
CA VAL A 79 -4.93 -1.62 -6.94
C VAL A 79 -3.79 -2.57 -7.24
N PHE A 80 -2.63 -2.35 -6.63
CA PHE A 80 -1.50 -3.27 -6.74
C PHE A 80 -1.39 -4.21 -5.54
N LEU A 81 -1.98 -3.83 -4.39
CA LEU A 81 -2.07 -4.66 -3.20
C LEU A 81 -3.36 -4.36 -2.43
N ALA A 82 -4.00 -5.41 -1.93
CA ALA A 82 -5.07 -5.30 -0.95
C ALA A 82 -4.79 -6.28 0.20
N GLU A 83 -4.63 -5.76 1.42
CA GLU A 83 -4.36 -6.55 2.61
C GLU A 83 -5.57 -6.52 3.54
N GLN A 84 -6.06 -7.70 3.90
CA GLN A 84 -7.15 -7.84 4.86
C GLN A 84 -6.57 -8.07 6.26
N ILE A 85 -6.89 -7.20 7.21
CA ILE A 85 -6.43 -7.31 8.59
C ILE A 85 -7.02 -8.57 9.25
N ARG A 86 -6.15 -9.46 9.73
CA ARG A 86 -6.55 -10.76 10.33
C ARG A 86 -6.42 -10.81 11.85
N GLU A 87 -5.56 -9.97 12.42
CA GLU A 87 -5.24 -9.91 13.85
C GLU A 87 -4.89 -8.48 14.28
#